data_AF-A3MUI6-F1
#
_entry.id   AF-A3MUI6-F1
#
_cell.length_a   1.000
_cell.length_b   1.000
_cell.length_c   1.000
_cell.angle_alpha   90.00
_cell.angle_beta   90.00
_cell.angle_gamma   90.00
#
_symmetry.space_group_name_H-M   'P 1'
#
loop_
_entity.id
_entity.type
_entity.pdbx_description
1 polymer ?
#
loop_
_entity_poly.entity_id
_entity_poly.type
_entity_poly.pdbx_seq_one_letter_code
_entity_poly.pdbx_strand_id
1 'polypeptide(L)'
;MDKVRSHELTHLAELMKLKASVESEYLREFIDGLIRETYLRVKLLDALSLPEMALEAAEKRPLDEVIKALEVMCTHYEEHLAEVKKLREAAKTPLELEVVAALEKSIERSHITVRMLINALTETAKASQAT
;
A
#
# COMPACT_ATOMS: atom_id res chain seq x y z
N MET A 1 18.61 -1.68 3.22
CA MET A 1 17.59 -2.62 2.67
C MET A 1 18.13 -3.44 1.49
N ASP A 2 19.16 -2.97 0.79
CA ASP A 2 19.73 -3.64 -0.39
C ASP A 2 20.22 -5.07 -0.18
N LYS A 3 20.83 -5.37 0.97
CA LYS A 3 21.28 -6.73 1.29
C LYS A 3 20.11 -7.72 1.40
N VAL A 4 19.01 -7.31 2.05
CA VAL A 4 17.80 -8.14 2.18
C VAL A 4 17.16 -8.35 0.82
N ARG A 5 17.03 -7.28 0.03
CA ARG A 5 16.51 -7.34 -1.35
C ARG A 5 17.34 -8.28 -2.22
N SER A 6 18.67 -8.23 -2.12
CA SER A 6 19.56 -9.12 -2.86
C SER A 6 19.35 -10.59 -2.47
N HIS A 7 19.16 -10.90 -1.19
CA HIS A 7 18.84 -12.27 -0.76
C HIS A 7 17.50 -12.76 -1.32
N GLU A 8 16.45 -11.93 -1.29
CA GLU A 8 15.14 -12.30 -1.83
C GLU A 8 15.19 -12.54 -3.35
N LEU A 9 15.95 -11.74 -4.10
CA LEU A 9 16.18 -11.97 -5.53
C LEU A 9 16.90 -13.29 -5.80
N THR A 10 17.90 -13.63 -4.98
CA THR A 10 18.59 -14.93 -5.06
C THR A 10 17.62 -16.08 -4.78
N HIS A 11 16.80 -15.98 -3.74
CA HIS A 11 15.80 -17.00 -3.42
C HIS A 11 14.78 -17.16 -4.56
N LEU A 12 14.34 -16.06 -5.16
CA LEU A 12 13.42 -16.10 -6.30
C LEU A 12 14.02 -16.86 -7.48
N ALA A 13 15.30 -16.60 -7.80
CA ALA A 13 16.01 -17.30 -8.86
C ALA A 13 16.13 -18.81 -8.57
N GLU A 14 16.45 -19.20 -7.34
CA GLU A 14 16.54 -20.61 -6.95
C GLU A 14 15.17 -21.31 -6.97
N LEU A 15 14.10 -20.65 -6.51
CA LEU A 15 12.75 -21.21 -6.57
C LEU A 15 12.27 -21.43 -8.02
N MET A 16 12.61 -20.54 -8.95
CA MET A 16 12.30 -20.71 -10.37
C MET A 16 13.02 -21.92 -10.98
N LYS A 17 14.30 -22.12 -10.63
CA LYS A 17 15.05 -23.32 -11.04
C LYS A 17 14.42 -24.58 -10.47
N LEU A 18 14.12 -24.58 -9.17
CA LEU A 18 13.49 -25.71 -8.49
C LEU A 18 12.15 -26.09 -9.12
N LYS A 19 11.30 -25.10 -9.45
CA LYS A 19 10.02 -25.32 -10.15
C LYS A 19 10.24 -26.07 -11.48
N ALA A 20 11.23 -25.66 -12.26
CA ALA A 20 11.52 -26.27 -13.56
C ALA A 20 12.05 -27.71 -13.43
N SER A 21 12.70 -28.04 -12.32
CA SER A 21 13.28 -29.36 -12.05
C SER A 21 12.31 -30.38 -11.44
N VAL A 22 11.10 -29.97 -11.07
CA VAL A 22 10.10 -30.85 -10.44
C VAL A 22 9.08 -31.30 -11.48
N GLU A 23 8.74 -32.60 -11.49
CA GLU A 23 7.73 -33.16 -12.40
C GLU A 23 6.32 -33.17 -11.79
N SER A 24 6.22 -33.24 -10.46
CA SER A 24 4.93 -33.25 -9.75
C SER A 24 4.20 -31.91 -9.89
N GLU A 25 2.97 -31.95 -10.40
CA GLU A 25 2.10 -30.79 -10.53
C GLU A 25 1.80 -30.14 -9.18
N TYR A 26 1.44 -30.93 -8.17
CA TYR A 26 1.21 -30.45 -6.81
C TYR A 26 2.42 -29.67 -6.24
N LEU A 27 3.63 -30.23 -6.40
CA LEU A 27 4.84 -29.55 -5.93
C LEU A 27 5.15 -28.28 -6.73
N ARG A 28 4.87 -28.26 -8.04
CA ARG A 28 4.99 -27.03 -8.85
C ARG A 28 4.05 -25.94 -8.37
N GLU A 29 2.79 -26.27 -8.05
CA GLU A 29 1.82 -25.31 -7.49
C GLU A 29 2.27 -24.77 -6.14
N PHE A 30 2.82 -25.64 -5.29
CA PHE A 30 3.38 -25.24 -4.00
C PHE A 30 4.57 -24.28 -4.17
N ILE A 31 5.52 -24.61 -5.06
CA ILE A 31 6.66 -23.74 -5.38
C ILE A 31 6.18 -22.42 -5.99
N ASP A 32 5.14 -22.45 -6.82
CA ASP A 32 4.51 -21.23 -7.35
C ASP A 32 3.94 -20.33 -6.25
N GLY A 33 3.41 -20.93 -5.18
CA GLY A 33 3.09 -20.21 -3.95
C GLY A 33 4.31 -19.44 -3.45
N LEU A 34 5.41 -20.15 -3.14
CA LEU A 34 6.64 -19.57 -2.60
C LEU A 34 7.25 -18.48 -3.50
N ILE A 35 7.19 -18.66 -4.82
CA ILE A 35 7.64 -17.67 -5.82
C ILE A 35 6.82 -16.38 -5.68
N ARG A 36 5.49 -16.49 -5.61
CA ARG A 36 4.60 -15.31 -5.45
C ARG A 36 4.91 -14.57 -4.15
N GLU A 37 5.08 -15.29 -3.04
CA GLU A 37 5.39 -14.66 -1.75
C GLU A 37 6.71 -13.90 -1.78
N THR A 38 7.74 -14.54 -2.34
CA THR A 38 9.10 -13.98 -2.46
C THR A 38 9.10 -12.75 -3.37
N TYR A 39 8.38 -12.82 -4.48
CA TYR A 39 8.23 -11.68 -5.39
C TYR A 39 7.53 -10.49 -4.72
N LEU A 40 6.46 -10.72 -3.95
CA LEU A 40 5.77 -9.66 -3.21
C LEU A 40 6.69 -8.96 -2.21
N ARG A 41 7.54 -9.70 -1.49
CA ARG A 41 8.53 -9.10 -0.57
C ARG A 41 9.54 -8.22 -1.31
N VAL A 42 10.03 -8.62 -2.47
CA VAL A 42 10.91 -7.78 -3.31
C VAL A 42 10.23 -6.47 -3.68
N LYS A 43 8.95 -6.52 -4.10
CA LYS A 43 8.20 -5.30 -4.47
C LYS A 43 7.96 -4.36 -3.30
N LEU A 44 7.72 -4.89 -2.11
CA LEU A 44 7.64 -4.06 -0.90
C LEU A 44 8.98 -3.37 -0.61
N LEU A 45 10.10 -4.09 -0.72
CA LEU A 45 11.43 -3.50 -0.52
C LEU A 45 11.77 -2.43 -1.57
N ASP A 46 11.39 -2.65 -2.84
CA ASP A 46 11.54 -1.65 -3.90
C ASP A 46 10.73 -0.38 -3.57
N ALA A 47 9.47 -0.54 -3.15
CA ALA A 47 8.60 0.60 -2.79
C ALA A 47 9.14 1.40 -1.60
N LEU A 48 9.66 0.73 -0.57
CA LEU A 48 10.28 1.37 0.59
C LEU A 48 11.61 2.06 0.28
N SER A 49 12.20 1.77 -0.89
CA SER A 49 13.45 2.39 -1.36
C SER A 49 13.20 3.54 -2.33
N LEU A 50 11.94 3.90 -2.61
CA LEU A 50 11.62 5.04 -3.46
C LEU A 50 12.14 6.33 -2.80
N PRO A 51 12.87 7.16 -3.56
CA PRO A 51 13.31 8.46 -3.05
C PRO A 51 12.09 9.30 -2.70
N GLU A 52 12.24 10.17 -1.71
CA GLU A 52 11.21 11.15 -1.39
C GLU A 52 10.91 11.97 -2.66
N MET A 53 9.64 11.97 -3.09
CA MET A 53 9.22 12.74 -4.24
C MET A 53 9.22 14.22 -3.85
N ALA A 54 10.33 14.92 -4.12
CA ALA A 54 10.37 16.36 -4.08
C ALA A 54 9.50 16.90 -5.23
N LEU A 55 8.25 17.24 -4.93
CA LEU A 55 7.44 18.05 -5.84
C LEU A 55 8.08 19.44 -5.94
N GLU A 56 8.34 19.90 -7.17
CA GLU A 56 8.86 21.25 -7.41
C GLU A 56 7.97 22.30 -6.75
N ALA A 57 8.61 23.31 -6.15
CA ALA A 57 8.08 24.51 -5.51
C ALA A 57 6.57 24.49 -5.17
N ALA A 58 6.26 24.30 -3.89
CA ALA A 58 4.91 24.37 -3.34
C ALA A 58 4.16 25.63 -3.83
N GLU A 59 3.25 25.46 -4.78
CA GLU A 59 2.21 26.44 -5.04
C GLU A 59 1.41 26.61 -3.74
N LYS A 60 1.43 27.83 -3.19
CA LYS A 60 0.58 28.17 -2.03
C LYS A 60 -0.87 28.08 -2.47
N ARG A 61 -1.54 27.00 -2.10
CA ARG A 61 -2.98 26.86 -2.27
C ARG A 61 -3.74 27.55 -1.13
N PRO A 62 -4.84 28.25 -1.42
CA PRO A 62 -5.80 28.69 -0.41
C PRO A 62 -6.23 27.53 0.52
N LEU A 63 -6.50 27.85 1.79
CA LEU A 63 -6.82 26.84 2.81
C LEU A 63 -8.09 26.04 2.49
N ASP A 64 -9.09 26.68 1.90
CA ASP A 64 -10.34 26.06 1.44
C ASP A 64 -10.10 25.07 0.30
N GLU A 65 -9.21 25.39 -0.63
CA GLU A 65 -8.79 24.46 -1.69
C GLU A 65 -8.04 23.25 -1.12
N VAL A 66 -7.21 23.47 -0.08
CA VAL A 66 -6.53 22.39 0.64
C VAL A 66 -7.56 21.48 1.33
N ILE A 67 -8.52 22.05 2.06
CA ILE A 67 -9.58 21.28 2.73
C ILE A 67 -10.37 20.46 1.71
N LYS A 68 -10.79 21.08 0.60
CA LYS A 68 -11.52 20.41 -0.47
C LYS A 68 -10.71 19.27 -1.09
N ALA A 69 -9.41 19.45 -1.29
CA ALA A 69 -8.53 18.39 -1.78
C ALA A 69 -8.45 17.22 -0.79
N LEU A 70 -8.37 17.48 0.51
CA LEU A 70 -8.38 16.45 1.55
C LEU A 70 -9.73 15.72 1.62
N GLU A 71 -10.85 16.41 1.42
CA GLU A 71 -12.18 15.80 1.33
C GLU A 71 -12.28 14.82 0.15
N VAL A 72 -11.78 15.23 -1.03
CA VAL A 72 -11.68 14.35 -2.21
C VAL A 72 -10.79 13.13 -1.90
N MET A 73 -9.68 13.32 -1.19
CA MET A 73 -8.84 12.20 -0.76
C MET A 73 -9.58 11.24 0.17
N CYS A 74 -10.45 11.72 1.07
CA CYS A 74 -11.30 10.85 1.89
C CYS A 74 -12.23 9.99 1.03
N THR A 75 -12.87 10.56 0.01
CA THR A 75 -13.71 9.79 -0.93
C THR A 75 -12.91 8.69 -1.62
N HIS A 76 -11.68 9.00 -2.10
CA HIS A 76 -10.82 7.98 -2.69
C HIS A 76 -10.41 6.89 -1.69
N TYR A 77 -10.17 7.23 -0.41
CA TYR A 77 -9.92 6.21 0.61
C TYR A 77 -11.12 5.31 0.87
N GLU A 78 -12.34 5.85 0.83
CA GLU A 78 -13.58 5.07 0.97
C GLU A 78 -13.77 4.11 -0.22
N GLU A 79 -13.54 4.57 -1.44
CA GLU A 79 -13.55 3.75 -2.65
C GLU A 79 -12.47 2.65 -2.58
N HIS A 80 -11.25 3.01 -2.16
CA HIS A 80 -10.17 2.04 -1.96
C HIS A 80 -10.53 0.98 -0.92
N LEU A 81 -11.16 1.36 0.21
CA LEU A 81 -11.61 0.38 1.21
C LEU A 81 -12.65 -0.58 0.65
N ALA A 82 -13.55 -0.10 -0.21
CA ALA A 82 -14.53 -0.96 -0.88
C ALA A 82 -13.85 -1.99 -1.80
N GLU A 83 -12.84 -1.57 -2.57
CA GLU A 83 -12.07 -2.47 -3.43
C GLU A 83 -11.24 -3.47 -2.61
N VAL A 84 -10.60 -3.03 -1.53
CA VAL A 84 -9.81 -3.91 -0.65
C VAL A 84 -10.67 -4.97 0.03
N LYS A 85 -11.92 -4.65 0.38
CA LYS A 85 -12.89 -5.64 0.88
C LYS A 85 -13.19 -6.72 -0.16
N LYS A 86 -13.37 -6.37 -1.44
CA LYS A 86 -13.53 -7.34 -2.52
C LYS A 86 -12.29 -8.23 -2.67
N LEU A 87 -11.08 -7.66 -2.56
CA LEU A 87 -9.84 -8.43 -2.58
C LEU A 87 -9.75 -9.41 -1.41
N ARG A 88 -10.25 -9.01 -0.23
CA ARG A 88 -10.24 -9.85 0.97
C ARG A 88 -11.12 -11.08 0.79
N GLU A 89 -12.28 -10.91 0.18
CA GLU A 89 -13.19 -12.00 -0.17
C GLU A 89 -12.62 -12.92 -1.25
N ALA A 90 -11.79 -12.38 -2.16
CA ALA A 90 -11.16 -13.13 -3.25
C ALA A 90 -9.83 -13.79 -2.86
N ALA A 91 -9.28 -13.53 -1.67
CA ALA A 91 -8.00 -14.07 -1.22
C ALA A 91 -8.06 -15.60 -1.10
N LYS A 92 -7.11 -16.27 -1.76
CA LYS A 92 -7.03 -17.74 -1.85
C LYS A 92 -5.97 -18.33 -0.94
N THR A 93 -5.03 -17.50 -0.46
CA THR A 93 -3.93 -17.94 0.39
C THR A 93 -3.89 -17.18 1.72
N PRO A 94 -3.33 -17.79 2.79
CA PRO A 94 -3.12 -17.08 4.06
C PRO A 94 -2.30 -15.80 3.91
N LEU A 95 -1.27 -15.80 3.06
CA LEU A 95 -0.47 -14.59 2.81
C LEU A 95 -1.28 -13.51 2.11
N GLU A 96 -2.06 -13.85 1.07
CA GLU A 96 -2.94 -12.90 0.41
C GLU A 96 -3.91 -12.27 1.41
N LEU A 97 -4.50 -13.06 2.31
CA LEU A 97 -5.39 -12.57 3.34
C LEU A 97 -4.68 -11.62 4.32
N GLU A 98 -3.47 -11.96 4.75
CA GLU A 98 -2.67 -11.13 5.66
C GLU A 98 -2.27 -9.79 5.01
N VAL A 99 -1.82 -9.83 3.76
CA VAL A 99 -1.45 -8.63 2.98
C VAL A 99 -2.66 -7.73 2.80
N VAL A 100 -3.81 -8.29 2.40
CA VAL A 100 -5.04 -7.51 2.21
C VAL A 100 -5.54 -6.93 3.53
N ALA A 101 -5.49 -7.68 4.64
CA ALA A 101 -5.89 -7.19 5.95
C ALA A 101 -4.95 -6.09 6.47
N ALA A 102 -3.65 -6.18 6.19
CA ALA A 102 -2.68 -5.15 6.53
C ALA A 102 -2.93 -3.87 5.70
N LEU A 103 -3.25 -4.03 4.41
CA LEU A 103 -3.61 -2.94 3.51
C LEU A 103 -4.88 -2.23 3.97
N GLU A 104 -5.94 -2.97 4.28
CA GLU A 104 -7.21 -2.46 4.81
C GLU A 104 -6.97 -1.57 6.04
N LYS A 105 -6.27 -2.09 7.05
CA LYS A 105 -5.93 -1.34 8.27
C LYS A 105 -5.09 -0.09 7.99
N SER A 106 -4.18 -0.16 7.02
CA SER A 106 -3.34 0.99 6.66
C SER A 106 -4.16 2.11 6.03
N ILE A 107 -5.10 1.76 5.14
CA ILE A 107 -6.01 2.71 4.50
C ILE A 107 -6.97 3.31 5.53
N GLU A 108 -7.56 2.50 6.42
CA GLU A 108 -8.44 2.98 7.49
C GLU A 108 -7.75 4.02 8.38
N ARG A 109 -6.51 3.73 8.81
CA ARG A 109 -5.73 4.68 9.61
C ARG A 109 -5.48 5.98 8.86
N SER A 110 -5.07 5.89 7.59
CA SER A 110 -4.77 7.07 6.77
C SER A 110 -6.03 7.92 6.57
N HIS A 111 -7.18 7.29 6.30
CA HIS A 111 -8.46 7.97 6.18
C HIS A 111 -8.85 8.71 7.46
N ILE A 112 -8.72 8.07 8.63
CA ILE A 112 -8.98 8.70 9.93
C ILE A 112 -8.06 9.91 10.13
N THR A 113 -6.77 9.77 9.85
CA THR A 113 -5.80 10.86 9.99
C THR A 113 -6.14 12.04 9.08
N VAL A 114 -6.53 11.80 7.82
CA VAL A 114 -6.96 12.87 6.91
C VAL A 114 -8.24 13.55 7.41
N ARG A 115 -9.22 12.80 7.91
CA ARG A 115 -10.43 13.40 8.52
C ARG A 115 -10.11 14.27 9.72
N MET A 116 -9.20 13.83 10.59
CA MET A 116 -8.75 14.64 11.73
C MET A 116 -8.05 15.92 11.27
N LEU A 117 -7.25 15.85 10.21
CA LEU A 117 -6.59 17.01 9.61
C LEU A 117 -7.62 18.01 9.03
N ILE A 118 -8.63 17.53 8.30
CA ILE A 118 -9.71 18.37 7.79
C ILE A 118 -10.39 19.14 8.93
N ASN A 119 -10.72 18.45 10.03
CA ASN A 119 -11.36 19.07 11.18
C ASN A 119 -10.48 20.17 11.78
N ALA A 120 -9.20 19.89 12.03
CA ALA A 120 -8.27 20.86 12.59
C ALA A 120 -8.08 22.09 11.69
N LEU A 121 -7.97 21.90 10.38
CA LEU A 121 -7.83 22.99 9.40
C LEU A 121 -9.11 23.83 9.31
N THR A 122 -10.27 23.19 9.36
CA THR A 122 -11.58 23.87 9.33
C THR A 122 -11.79 24.72 10.58
N GLU A 123 -11.41 24.23 11.76
CA GLU A 123 -11.44 25.00 13.01
C GLU A 123 -10.52 26.23 12.94
N THR A 124 -9.32 26.06 12.40
CA THR A 124 -8.34 27.15 12.20
C THR A 124 -8.88 28.22 11.24
N ALA A 125 -9.55 27.81 10.15
CA ALA A 125 -10.17 28.72 9.19
C ALA A 125 -11.27 29.58 9.85
N LYS A 126 -12.12 28.95 10.66
CA LYS A 126 -13.20 29.63 11.39
C LYS A 126 -12.66 30.63 12.42
N ALA A 127 -11.64 30.26 13.17
CA ALA A 127 -10.99 31.15 14.14
C ALA A 127 -10.38 32.39 13.47
N SER A 128 -9.76 32.21 12.30
CA SER A 128 -9.13 33.30 11.54
C SER A 128 -10.14 34.28 10.92
N GLN A 129 -11.39 33.88 10.73
CA GLN A 129 -12.47 34.74 10.22
C GLN A 129 -13.24 35.48 11.32
N ALA A 130 -13.07 35.08 12.59
CA ALA A 130 -13.73 35.68 13.75
C ALA A 130 -12.90 36.79 14.42
N THR A 131 -11.71 37.10 13.87
CA THR A 131 -10.77 38.13 14.34
C THR A 131 -10.67 39.25 13.32
#